data_AF-A0A645GM62-F1
#
_entry.id   AF-A0A645GM62-F1
#
_cell.length_a   1.000
_cell.length_b   1.000
_cell.length_c   1.000
_cell.angle_alpha   90.00
_cell.angle_beta   90.00
_cell.angle_gamma   90.00
#
_symmetry.space_group_name_H-M   'P 1'
#
loop_
_entity.id
_entity.type
_entity.pdbx_description
1 polymer ?
#
loop_
_entity_poly.entity_id
_entity_poly.type
_entity_poly.pdbx_seq_one_letter_code
_entity_poly.pdbx_strand_id
1 'polypeptide(L)'
;MGLMEKMNASIDYKPEEFVEAITLNSDIAPQLFRKLKSVATLIDSAVEIEDFQSIGVQCREILIELGNSIYSADMAGDGEQPQASNFKRKAELFVQFYLVGSENSDYRSIIKKLTEATWDYACKITHSISATFYETSTCVTLCTSLVGVYENIRQKVFDPISQYKCRSCKSKKLKIVNDETTEDGIVKKLFLQCEECEGITEVVFEEYNTSKSQYIKGIEQE
;
A
#
# COMPACT_ATOMS: atom_id res chain seq x y z
N MET A 1 31.17 1.39 18.84
CA MET A 1 30.54 2.72 18.96
C MET A 1 30.07 2.91 20.40
N GLY A 2 30.69 3.84 21.12
CA GLY A 2 30.41 4.10 22.55
C GLY A 2 29.09 4.83 22.78
N LEU A 3 28.56 4.78 24.01
CA LEU A 3 27.32 5.46 24.39
C LEU A 3 27.36 6.98 24.09
N MET A 4 28.50 7.64 24.31
CA MET A 4 28.67 9.07 23.98
C MET A 4 28.69 9.36 22.47
N GLU A 5 29.26 8.46 21.65
CA GLU A 5 29.22 8.63 20.18
C GLU A 5 27.78 8.50 19.65
N LYS A 6 26.97 7.61 20.24
CA LYS A 6 25.56 7.45 19.87
C LYS A 6 24.71 8.66 20.28
N MET A 7 25.04 9.32 21.40
CA MET A 7 24.35 10.52 21.86
C MET A 7 24.73 11.76 21.05
N ASN A 8 25.97 11.85 20.56
CA ASN A 8 26.45 12.98 19.75
C ASN A 8 26.20 12.81 18.24
N ALA A 9 25.83 11.62 17.80
CA ALA A 9 25.33 11.40 16.45
C ALA A 9 23.88 11.89 16.34
N SER A 10 23.68 13.20 16.43
CA SER A 10 22.48 13.84 15.90
C SER A 10 22.54 13.69 14.37
N ILE A 11 22.10 12.54 13.88
CA ILE A 11 21.73 12.42 12.47
C ILE A 11 20.55 13.39 12.33
N ASP A 12 20.73 14.40 11.48
CA ASP A 12 19.70 15.33 11.05
C ASP A 12 18.69 14.55 10.17
N TYR A 13 18.04 13.56 10.79
CA TYR A 13 17.05 12.70 10.17
C TYR A 13 15.79 13.53 10.08
N LYS A 14 15.42 13.88 8.85
CA LYS A 14 14.14 14.52 8.56
C LYS A 14 13.14 13.43 8.25
N PRO A 15 12.17 13.16 9.14
CA PRO A 15 11.19 12.12 8.90
C PRO A 15 10.37 12.35 7.62
N GLU A 16 10.26 13.60 7.16
CA GLU A 16 9.64 13.95 5.88
C GLU A 16 10.38 13.32 4.69
N GLU A 17 11.72 13.27 4.72
CA GLU A 17 12.52 12.64 3.66
C GLU A 17 12.29 11.12 3.63
N PHE A 18 12.08 10.49 4.79
CA PHE A 18 11.74 9.07 4.87
C PHE A 18 10.33 8.79 4.36
N VAL A 19 9.35 9.63 4.72
CA VAL A 19 8.00 9.56 4.17
C VAL A 19 8.05 9.77 2.67
N GLU A 20 8.74 10.78 2.16
CA GLU A 20 8.88 11.05 0.71
C GLU A 20 9.57 9.89 -0.03
N ALA A 21 10.63 9.31 0.53
CA ALA A 21 11.34 8.18 -0.05
C ALA A 21 10.48 6.90 -0.12
N ILE A 22 9.61 6.66 0.87
CA ILE A 22 8.71 5.49 0.87
C ILE A 22 7.49 5.71 -0.03
N THR A 23 7.09 6.97 -0.20
CA THR A 23 5.87 7.34 -0.91
C THR A 23 6.07 7.69 -2.38
N LEU A 24 7.30 7.70 -2.91
CA LEU A 24 7.68 7.63 -4.34
C LEU A 24 6.61 8.13 -5.35
N ASN A 25 6.20 9.41 -5.27
CA ASN A 25 5.20 10.04 -6.16
C ASN A 25 3.91 9.22 -6.39
N SER A 26 3.58 8.34 -5.46
CA SER A 26 2.39 7.53 -5.53
C SER A 26 1.16 8.37 -5.21
N ASP A 27 0.01 7.99 -5.77
CA ASP A 27 -1.30 8.64 -5.53
C ASP A 27 -1.82 8.31 -4.12
N ILE A 28 -0.98 8.51 -3.11
CA ILE A 28 -1.42 8.55 -1.73
C ILE A 28 -2.43 9.66 -1.64
N ALA A 29 -3.62 9.32 -1.13
CA ALA A 29 -4.64 10.31 -0.84
C ALA A 29 -3.97 11.49 -0.11
N PRO A 30 -4.00 12.73 -0.65
CA PRO A 30 -3.22 13.85 -0.10
C PRO A 30 -3.42 14.06 1.41
N GLN A 31 -4.56 13.60 1.94
CA GLN A 31 -4.89 13.57 3.36
C GLN A 31 -4.02 12.61 4.17
N LEU A 32 -3.75 11.39 3.69
CA LEU A 32 -2.86 10.42 4.33
C LEU A 32 -1.43 10.95 4.40
N PHE A 33 -0.93 11.54 3.30
CA PHE A 33 0.41 12.11 3.26
C PHE A 33 0.56 13.27 4.28
N ARG A 34 -0.44 14.15 4.39
CA ARG A 34 -0.45 15.21 5.41
C ARG A 34 -0.43 14.64 6.83
N LYS A 35 -1.20 13.58 7.12
CA LYS A 35 -1.20 12.95 8.44
C LYS A 35 0.13 12.25 8.74
N LEU A 36 0.74 11.59 7.75
CA LEU A 36 2.08 11.01 7.89
C LEU A 36 3.14 12.08 8.19
N LYS A 37 3.12 13.23 7.47
CA LYS A 37 3.99 14.37 7.79
C LYS A 37 3.74 14.89 9.20
N SER A 38 2.48 15.00 9.61
CA SER A 38 2.14 15.44 10.97
C SER A 38 2.68 14.51 12.05
N VAL A 39 2.58 13.18 11.88
CA VAL A 39 3.08 12.23 12.87
C VAL A 39 4.61 12.20 12.92
N ALA A 40 5.26 12.44 11.77
CA ALA A 40 6.69 12.67 11.62
C ALA A 40 7.17 13.88 12.44
N THR A 41 6.49 15.02 12.32
CA THR A 41 6.83 16.21 13.13
C THR A 41 6.54 16.01 14.62
N LEU A 42 5.49 15.26 14.97
CA LEU A 42 5.15 14.97 16.36
C LEU A 42 6.22 14.10 17.03
N ILE A 43 6.74 13.07 16.36
CA ILE A 43 7.75 12.21 16.97
C ILE A 43 9.06 12.97 17.27
N ASP A 44 9.44 13.96 16.45
CA ASP A 44 10.68 14.74 16.65
C ASP A 44 10.68 15.59 17.93
N SER A 45 9.49 15.94 18.44
CA SER A 45 9.33 16.77 19.65
C SER A 45 8.81 16.02 20.87
N ALA A 46 8.53 14.71 20.73
CA ALA A 46 7.92 13.90 21.78
C ALA A 46 8.93 13.51 22.86
N VAL A 47 8.61 13.81 24.12
CA VAL A 47 9.46 13.53 25.28
C VAL A 47 8.70 12.75 26.35
N GLU A 48 7.45 13.11 26.58
CA GLU A 48 6.64 12.55 27.66
C GLU A 48 5.74 11.40 27.19
N ILE A 49 5.24 10.63 28.14
CA ILE A 49 4.38 9.48 27.88
C ILE A 49 3.08 9.91 27.17
N GLU A 50 2.53 11.06 27.52
CA GLU A 50 1.34 11.64 26.89
C GLU A 50 1.57 11.97 25.41
N ASP A 51 2.78 12.39 25.04
CA ASP A 51 3.16 12.61 23.64
C ASP A 51 3.18 11.29 22.88
N PHE A 52 3.75 10.24 23.47
CA PHE A 52 3.81 8.90 22.88
C PHE A 52 2.43 8.31 22.67
N GLN A 53 1.54 8.43 23.67
CA GLN A 53 0.15 7.99 23.55
C GLN A 53 -0.58 8.75 22.43
N SER A 54 -0.39 10.06 22.36
CA SER A 54 -0.96 10.92 21.31
C SER A 54 -0.48 10.52 19.93
N ILE A 55 0.81 10.17 19.77
CA ILE A 55 1.36 9.62 18.52
C ILE A 55 0.72 8.27 18.19
N GLY A 56 0.52 7.39 19.17
CA GLY A 56 -0.24 6.15 18.98
C GLY A 56 -1.65 6.40 18.42
N VAL A 57 -2.33 7.44 18.92
CA VAL A 57 -3.69 7.81 18.45
C VAL A 57 -3.63 8.27 17.00
N GLN A 58 -2.66 9.13 16.66
CA GLN A 58 -2.46 9.59 15.28
C GLN A 58 -2.14 8.43 14.32
N CYS A 59 -1.28 7.49 14.73
CA CYS A 59 -1.02 6.27 13.95
C CYS A 59 -2.31 5.47 13.70
N ARG A 60 -3.16 5.27 14.71
CA ARG A 60 -4.45 4.57 14.52
C ARG A 60 -5.38 5.31 13.57
N GLU A 61 -5.45 6.64 13.67
CA GLU A 61 -6.25 7.44 12.74
C GLU A 61 -5.74 7.33 11.30
N ILE A 62 -4.42 7.34 11.09
CA ILE A 62 -3.81 7.13 9.76
C ILE A 62 -4.20 5.77 9.20
N LEU A 63 -4.17 4.71 10.00
CA LEU A 63 -4.57 3.38 9.57
C LEU A 63 -6.07 3.31 9.22
N ILE A 64 -6.93 3.94 10.01
CA ILE A 64 -8.37 4.04 9.69
C ILE A 64 -8.57 4.76 8.36
N GLU A 65 -7.91 5.90 8.17
CA GLU A 65 -7.97 6.67 6.93
C GLU A 65 -7.46 5.86 5.73
N LEU A 66 -6.39 5.08 5.92
CA LEU A 66 -5.89 4.15 4.90
C LEU A 66 -6.95 3.12 4.55
N GLY A 67 -7.58 2.51 5.54
CA GLY A 67 -8.69 1.59 5.34
C GLY A 67 -9.84 2.23 4.56
N ASN A 68 -10.19 3.47 4.87
CA ASN A 68 -11.22 4.23 4.14
C ASN A 68 -10.83 4.53 2.70
N SER A 69 -9.57 4.88 2.45
CA SER A 69 -9.10 5.27 1.12
C SER A 69 -8.98 4.07 0.17
N ILE A 70 -8.65 2.90 0.69
CA ILE A 70 -8.47 1.69 -0.13
C ILE A 70 -9.77 0.91 -0.32
N TYR A 71 -10.76 1.08 0.57
CA TYR A 71 -11.98 0.28 0.56
C TYR A 71 -13.03 0.82 -0.42
N SER A 72 -13.68 -0.07 -1.17
CA SER A 72 -14.91 0.20 -1.90
C SER A 72 -16.00 -0.82 -1.51
N ALA A 73 -17.27 -0.41 -1.59
CA ALA A 73 -18.41 -1.25 -1.17
C ALA A 73 -18.46 -2.59 -1.92
N ASP A 74 -18.02 -2.60 -3.19
CA ASP A 74 -17.94 -3.79 -4.04
C ASP A 74 -17.04 -4.88 -3.46
N MET A 75 -16.03 -4.52 -2.67
CA MET A 75 -15.09 -5.48 -2.08
C MET A 75 -15.74 -6.42 -1.07
N ALA A 76 -16.84 -6.00 -0.45
CA ALA A 76 -17.62 -6.86 0.46
C ALA A 76 -18.59 -7.79 -0.30
N GLY A 77 -18.85 -7.56 -1.58
CA GLY A 77 -19.86 -8.27 -2.35
C GLY A 77 -21.22 -8.22 -1.66
N ASP A 78 -21.84 -9.38 -1.49
CA ASP A 78 -23.13 -9.54 -0.81
C ASP A 78 -23.03 -9.55 0.74
N GLY A 79 -21.81 -9.33 1.28
CA GLY A 79 -21.53 -9.35 2.71
C GLY A 79 -21.81 -8.03 3.44
N GLU A 80 -21.72 -8.07 4.78
CA GLU A 80 -21.88 -6.89 5.62
C GLU A 80 -20.75 -5.86 5.41
N GLN A 81 -21.13 -4.59 5.30
CA GLN A 81 -20.21 -3.47 5.14
C GLN A 81 -19.45 -3.21 6.46
N PRO A 82 -18.11 -3.13 6.45
CA PRO A 82 -17.35 -2.83 7.64
C PRO A 82 -17.61 -1.40 8.13
N GLN A 83 -17.63 -1.22 9.45
CA GLN A 83 -17.70 0.10 10.07
C GLN A 83 -16.55 1.00 9.59
N ALA A 84 -16.78 2.32 9.63
CA ALA A 84 -15.79 3.34 9.26
C ALA A 84 -14.42 3.10 9.91
N SER A 85 -14.42 2.80 11.21
CA SER A 85 -13.22 2.58 12.03
C SER A 85 -12.63 1.16 11.96
N ASN A 86 -13.28 0.21 11.25
CA ASN A 86 -12.80 -1.17 11.18
C ASN A 86 -11.72 -1.33 10.10
N PHE A 87 -10.53 -0.79 10.40
CA PHE A 87 -9.36 -0.85 9.51
C PHE A 87 -9.03 -2.28 9.09
N LYS A 88 -8.86 -3.21 10.06
CA LYS A 88 -8.42 -4.59 9.78
C LYS A 88 -9.33 -5.28 8.76
N ARG A 89 -10.65 -5.13 8.90
CA ARG A 89 -11.60 -5.74 7.96
C ARG A 89 -11.53 -5.12 6.57
N LYS A 90 -11.41 -3.79 6.46
CA LYS A 90 -11.27 -3.10 5.17
C LYS A 90 -9.99 -3.50 4.44
N ALA A 91 -8.88 -3.52 5.16
CA ALA A 91 -7.59 -4.00 4.68
C ALA A 91 -7.64 -5.46 4.21
N GLU A 92 -8.34 -6.34 4.92
CA GLU A 92 -8.54 -7.73 4.53
C GLU A 92 -9.36 -7.85 3.24
N LEU A 93 -10.49 -7.14 3.15
CA LEU A 93 -11.35 -7.15 1.96
C LEU A 93 -10.62 -6.63 0.72
N PHE A 94 -9.84 -5.56 0.87
CA PHE A 94 -8.99 -5.04 -0.21
C PHE A 94 -8.00 -6.08 -0.74
N VAL A 95 -7.29 -6.76 0.17
CA VAL A 95 -6.31 -7.80 -0.19
C VAL A 95 -6.99 -8.99 -0.84
N GLN A 96 -8.14 -9.43 -0.34
CA GLN A 96 -8.90 -10.55 -0.91
C GLN A 96 -9.45 -10.22 -2.30
N PHE A 97 -9.88 -8.97 -2.51
CA PHE A 97 -10.46 -8.52 -3.76
C PHE A 97 -9.43 -8.43 -4.89
N TYR A 98 -8.27 -7.81 -4.63
CA TYR A 98 -7.29 -7.54 -5.68
C TYR A 98 -6.22 -8.63 -5.86
N LEU A 99 -5.83 -9.28 -4.77
CA LEU A 99 -4.75 -10.26 -4.80
C LEU A 99 -5.33 -11.67 -4.89
N VAL A 100 -6.16 -11.95 -5.89
CA VAL A 100 -6.74 -13.28 -6.13
C VAL A 100 -5.69 -14.29 -6.62
N GLY A 101 -6.04 -15.59 -6.66
CA GLY A 101 -5.17 -16.63 -7.21
C GLY A 101 -4.09 -17.14 -6.25
N SER A 102 -3.50 -18.30 -6.58
CA SER A 102 -2.48 -18.96 -5.75
C SER A 102 -1.12 -18.25 -5.81
N GLU A 103 -0.83 -17.54 -6.90
CA GLU A 103 0.42 -16.79 -7.12
C GLU A 103 0.61 -15.64 -6.12
N ASN A 104 -0.49 -15.13 -5.56
CA ASN A 104 -0.46 -14.07 -4.56
C ASN A 104 -0.56 -14.60 -3.11
N SER A 105 -0.58 -15.92 -2.89
CA SER A 105 -0.84 -16.50 -1.55
C SER A 105 0.16 -16.06 -0.48
N ASP A 106 1.46 -16.16 -0.75
CA ASP A 106 2.51 -15.70 0.15
C ASP A 106 2.45 -14.19 0.39
N TYR A 107 2.15 -13.43 -0.66
CA TYR A 107 2.05 -11.98 -0.58
C TYR A 107 0.85 -11.55 0.30
N ARG A 108 -0.32 -12.18 0.12
CA ARG A 108 -1.48 -11.97 1.00
C ARG A 108 -1.14 -12.31 2.46
N SER A 109 -0.43 -13.41 2.69
CA SER A 109 -0.07 -13.88 4.03
C SER A 109 0.81 -12.88 4.77
N ILE A 110 1.85 -12.33 4.12
CA ILE A 110 2.73 -11.35 4.75
C ILE A 110 2.02 -10.01 4.99
N ILE A 111 1.21 -9.52 4.04
CA ILE A 111 0.45 -8.28 4.19
C ILE A 111 -0.54 -8.38 5.36
N LYS A 112 -1.24 -9.51 5.48
CA LYS A 112 -2.18 -9.74 6.58
C LYS A 112 -1.48 -9.66 7.94
N LYS A 113 -0.36 -10.38 8.10
CA LYS A 113 0.43 -10.38 9.35
C LYS A 113 0.94 -8.98 9.69
N LEU A 114 1.45 -8.26 8.70
CA LEU A 114 1.94 -6.89 8.89
C LEU A 114 0.80 -5.95 9.31
N THR A 115 -0.37 -6.07 8.67
CA THR A 115 -1.55 -5.25 8.97
C THR A 115 -2.02 -5.46 10.41
N GLU A 116 -2.17 -6.72 10.82
CA GLU A 116 -2.59 -7.08 12.18
C GLU A 116 -1.59 -6.58 13.22
N ALA A 117 -0.29 -6.87 13.03
CA ALA A 117 0.77 -6.48 13.95
C ALA A 117 0.88 -4.96 14.10
N THR A 118 0.83 -4.20 13.00
CA THR A 118 0.93 -2.74 13.03
C THR A 118 -0.27 -2.11 13.72
N TRP A 119 -1.49 -2.58 13.43
CA TRP A 119 -2.70 -2.10 14.10
C TRP A 119 -2.68 -2.38 15.60
N ASP A 120 -2.38 -3.61 15.98
CA ASP A 120 -2.35 -4.02 17.38
C ASP A 120 -1.24 -3.27 18.14
N TYR A 121 -0.08 -3.04 17.52
CA TYR A 121 0.99 -2.24 18.11
C TYR A 121 0.62 -0.77 18.28
N ALA A 122 -0.04 -0.15 17.30
CA ALA A 122 -0.54 1.21 17.44
C ALA A 122 -1.55 1.33 18.60
N CYS A 123 -2.46 0.35 18.77
CA CYS A 123 -3.36 0.26 19.91
C CYS A 123 -2.65 0.06 21.25
N LYS A 124 -1.51 -0.64 21.26
CA LYS A 124 -0.69 -0.78 22.47
C LYS A 124 -0.08 0.56 22.88
N ILE A 125 0.46 1.33 21.94
CA ILE A 125 1.10 2.62 22.23
C ILE A 125 0.10 3.62 22.81
N THR A 126 -1.16 3.65 22.35
CA THR A 126 -2.18 4.57 22.88
C THR A 126 -2.50 4.40 24.36
N HIS A 127 -2.19 3.24 24.93
CA HIS A 127 -2.47 2.93 26.33
C HIS A 127 -1.20 2.69 27.15
N SER A 128 -0.03 2.84 26.54
CA SER A 128 1.23 2.56 27.21
C SER A 128 1.60 3.69 28.15
N ILE A 129 1.88 3.35 29.41
CA ILE A 129 2.38 4.29 30.43
C ILE A 129 3.90 4.26 30.57
N SER A 130 4.56 3.40 29.81
CA SER A 130 6.01 3.15 29.91
C SER A 130 6.64 2.93 28.54
N ALA A 131 5.97 3.35 27.46
CA ALA A 131 6.54 3.27 26.12
C ALA A 131 7.79 4.15 26.07
N THR A 132 8.83 3.62 25.47
CA THR A 132 10.02 4.41 25.16
C THR A 132 9.83 5.16 23.84
N PHE A 133 10.61 6.24 23.65
CA PHE A 133 10.70 6.94 22.38
C PHE A 133 10.92 5.98 21.20
N TYR A 134 11.80 4.99 21.35
CA TYR A 134 12.13 4.03 20.29
C TYR A 134 10.96 3.09 19.95
N GLU A 135 10.15 2.70 20.93
CA GLU A 135 8.92 1.92 20.69
C GLU A 135 7.88 2.76 19.93
N THR A 136 7.70 4.02 20.30
CA THR A 136 6.82 4.95 19.59
C THR A 136 7.32 5.23 18.16
N SER A 137 8.62 5.46 17.99
CA SER A 137 9.27 5.62 16.68
C SER A 137 9.10 4.36 15.80
N THR A 138 9.19 3.17 16.40
CA THR A 138 8.87 1.90 15.71
C THR A 138 7.43 1.88 15.25
N CYS A 139 6.47 2.34 16.07
CA CYS A 139 5.06 2.40 15.69
C CYS A 139 4.83 3.33 14.49
N VAL A 140 5.47 4.51 14.48
CA VAL A 140 5.41 5.44 13.34
C VAL A 140 6.00 4.78 12.09
N THR A 141 7.16 4.14 12.22
CA THR A 141 7.83 3.45 11.10
C THR A 141 6.96 2.35 10.51
N LEU A 142 6.35 1.50 11.34
CA LEU A 142 5.43 0.45 10.91
C LEU A 142 4.18 1.02 10.23
N CYS A 143 3.62 2.11 10.76
CA CYS A 143 2.48 2.80 10.18
C CYS A 143 2.80 3.36 8.79
N THR A 144 3.90 4.11 8.65
CA THR A 144 4.37 4.66 7.37
C THR A 144 4.67 3.55 6.36
N SER A 145 5.34 2.49 6.81
CA SER A 145 5.65 1.34 5.94
C SER A 145 4.39 0.64 5.46
N LEU A 146 3.38 0.48 6.33
CA LEU A 146 2.13 -0.16 5.96
C LEU A 146 1.34 0.65 4.92
N VAL A 147 1.33 1.98 5.03
CA VAL A 147 0.77 2.86 3.98
C VAL A 147 1.48 2.61 2.65
N GLY A 148 2.81 2.60 2.64
CA GLY A 148 3.59 2.30 1.44
C GLY A 148 3.34 0.89 0.88
N VAL A 149 3.13 -0.10 1.73
CA VAL A 149 2.78 -1.47 1.31
C VAL A 149 1.44 -1.49 0.58
N TYR A 150 0.40 -0.85 1.12
CA TYR A 150 -0.91 -0.80 0.45
C TYR A 150 -0.88 -0.03 -0.86
N GLU A 151 -0.06 1.01 -0.93
CA GLU A 151 0.15 1.73 -2.18
C GLU A 151 0.90 0.90 -3.22
N ASN A 152 1.93 0.14 -2.83
CA ASN A 152 2.57 -0.83 -3.73
C ASN A 152 1.59 -1.89 -4.26
N ILE A 153 0.59 -2.30 -3.47
CA ILE A 153 -0.47 -3.19 -3.96
C ILE A 153 -1.32 -2.47 -5.01
N ARG A 154 -1.71 -1.20 -4.77
CA ARG A 154 -2.43 -0.40 -5.77
C ARG A 154 -1.62 -0.28 -7.06
N GLN A 155 -0.33 0.04 -6.98
CA GLN A 155 0.54 0.10 -8.14
C GLN A 155 0.60 -1.26 -8.86
N LYS A 156 0.81 -2.38 -8.15
CA LYS A 156 0.77 -3.72 -8.76
C LYS A 156 -0.56 -4.04 -9.47
N VAL A 157 -1.67 -3.52 -8.96
CA VAL A 157 -3.02 -3.77 -9.48
C VAL A 157 -3.32 -2.86 -10.66
N PHE A 158 -3.01 -1.58 -10.57
CA PHE A 158 -3.39 -0.60 -11.59
C PHE A 158 -2.29 -0.35 -12.63
N ASP A 159 -1.06 -0.83 -12.41
CA ASP A 159 -0.02 -0.87 -13.44
C ASP A 159 -0.32 -2.02 -14.43
N PRO A 160 -0.73 -1.69 -15.67
CA PRO A 160 -1.09 -2.67 -16.69
C PRO A 160 0.09 -3.49 -17.20
N ILE A 161 1.34 -3.15 -16.84
CA ILE A 161 2.55 -3.84 -17.30
C ILE A 161 3.15 -4.71 -16.19
N SER A 162 2.97 -4.32 -14.92
CA SER A 162 3.61 -4.95 -13.74
C SER A 162 3.50 -6.47 -13.65
N GLN A 163 2.45 -7.04 -14.25
CA GLN A 163 2.13 -8.47 -14.17
C GLN A 163 2.70 -9.29 -15.35
N TYR A 164 3.21 -8.63 -16.39
CA TYR A 164 3.64 -9.26 -17.62
C TYR A 164 5.17 -9.35 -17.74
N LYS A 165 5.63 -10.28 -18.58
CA LYS A 165 7.04 -10.43 -18.94
C LYS A 165 7.14 -10.80 -20.40
N CYS A 166 8.18 -10.33 -21.08
CA CYS A 166 8.41 -10.69 -22.47
C CYS A 166 8.46 -12.22 -22.62
N ARG A 167 7.68 -12.78 -23.55
CA ARG A 167 7.65 -14.22 -23.78
C ARG A 167 8.99 -14.75 -24.30
N SER A 168 9.67 -13.98 -25.13
CA SER A 168 10.94 -14.34 -25.78
C SER A 168 12.13 -14.30 -24.81
N CYS A 169 12.38 -13.16 -24.14
CA CYS A 169 13.58 -12.97 -23.32
C CYS A 169 13.32 -12.91 -21.80
N LYS A 170 12.06 -13.02 -21.37
CA LYS A 170 11.62 -12.91 -19.96
C LYS A 170 11.88 -11.56 -19.28
N SER A 171 12.32 -10.55 -20.02
CA SER A 171 12.49 -9.18 -19.52
C SER A 171 11.15 -8.60 -19.04
N LYS A 172 11.21 -7.79 -17.98
CA LYS A 172 10.09 -6.96 -17.48
C LYS A 172 10.09 -5.55 -18.07
N LYS A 173 11.09 -5.19 -18.89
CA LYS A 173 11.13 -3.89 -19.59
C LYS A 173 10.18 -3.94 -20.78
N LEU A 174 8.92 -3.67 -20.48
CA LEU A 174 7.83 -3.62 -21.43
C LEU A 174 7.26 -2.20 -21.45
N LYS A 175 6.88 -1.73 -22.63
CA LYS A 175 6.18 -0.45 -22.81
C LYS A 175 4.89 -0.69 -23.60
N ILE A 176 3.85 0.07 -23.28
CA ILE A 176 2.61 0.07 -24.09
C ILE A 176 2.91 0.82 -25.37
N VAL A 177 2.69 0.17 -26.52
CA VAL A 177 2.87 0.79 -27.85
C VAL A 177 1.56 1.04 -28.56
N ASN A 178 0.48 0.35 -28.17
CA ASN A 178 -0.85 0.53 -28.73
C ASN A 178 -1.92 -0.05 -27.79
N ASP A 179 -3.16 0.38 -27.95
CA ASP A 179 -4.33 -0.12 -27.24
C ASP A 179 -5.57 -0.17 -28.16
N GLU A 180 -6.48 -1.09 -27.90
CA GLU A 180 -7.81 -1.13 -28.51
C GLU A 180 -8.86 -0.89 -27.43
N THR A 181 -9.76 0.04 -27.67
CA THR A 181 -10.86 0.40 -26.77
C THR A 181 -12.22 0.05 -27.35
N THR A 182 -13.19 -0.20 -26.48
CA THR A 182 -14.61 -0.33 -26.84
C THR A 182 -15.23 1.05 -27.12
N GLU A 183 -16.44 1.07 -27.67
CA GLU A 183 -17.19 2.32 -27.93
C GLU A 183 -17.41 3.16 -26.67
N ASP A 184 -17.44 2.52 -25.49
CA ASP A 184 -17.57 3.15 -24.18
C ASP A 184 -16.22 3.62 -23.58
N GLY A 185 -15.12 3.48 -24.32
CA GLY A 185 -13.78 3.90 -23.90
C GLY A 185 -13.05 2.92 -22.96
N ILE A 186 -13.53 1.68 -22.84
CA ILE A 186 -12.88 0.65 -21.99
C ILE A 186 -11.80 -0.07 -22.80
N VAL A 187 -10.60 -0.20 -22.23
CA VAL A 187 -9.48 -0.92 -22.88
C VAL A 187 -9.79 -2.41 -22.97
N LYS A 188 -9.85 -2.93 -24.20
CA LYS A 188 -10.10 -4.33 -24.55
C LYS A 188 -8.80 -5.11 -24.81
N LYS A 189 -7.83 -4.47 -25.45
CA LYS A 189 -6.52 -5.08 -25.77
C LYS A 189 -5.38 -4.08 -25.56
N LEU A 190 -4.25 -4.56 -25.05
CA LEU A 190 -2.99 -3.81 -24.97
C LEU A 190 -1.89 -4.51 -25.75
N PHE A 191 -1.07 -3.73 -26.44
CA PHE A 191 0.12 -4.20 -27.13
C PHE A 191 1.36 -3.75 -26.34
N LEU A 192 2.09 -4.73 -25.80
CA LEU A 192 3.29 -4.51 -25.01
C LEU A 192 4.53 -4.83 -25.84
N GLN A 193 5.39 -3.85 -26.08
CA GLN A 193 6.69 -4.07 -26.74
C GLN A 193 7.79 -4.25 -25.70
N CYS A 194 8.63 -5.28 -25.87
CA CYS A 194 9.82 -5.45 -25.07
C CYS A 194 10.95 -4.53 -25.54
N GLU A 195 11.56 -3.80 -24.61
CA GLU A 195 12.68 -2.90 -24.91
C GLU A 195 14.00 -3.63 -25.16
N GLU A 196 14.11 -4.90 -24.77
CA GLU A 196 15.35 -5.69 -24.92
C GLU A 196 15.42 -6.48 -26.22
N CYS A 197 14.28 -6.98 -26.72
CA CYS A 197 14.26 -7.84 -27.91
C CYS A 197 13.19 -7.43 -28.94
N GLU A 198 12.54 -6.28 -28.74
CA GLU A 198 11.51 -5.70 -29.61
C GLU A 198 10.24 -6.55 -29.82
N GLY A 199 10.15 -7.71 -29.16
CA GLY A 199 9.00 -8.61 -29.25
C GLY A 199 7.72 -7.97 -28.72
N ILE A 200 6.61 -8.22 -29.42
CA ILE A 200 5.28 -7.70 -29.08
C ILE A 200 4.50 -8.80 -28.36
N THR A 201 3.82 -8.44 -27.27
CA THR A 201 2.90 -9.31 -26.52
C THR A 201 1.52 -8.66 -26.50
N GLU A 202 0.50 -9.40 -26.90
CA GLU A 202 -0.89 -8.96 -26.86
C GLU A 202 -1.54 -9.40 -25.54
N VAL A 203 -2.16 -8.44 -24.84
CA VAL A 203 -2.90 -8.69 -23.60
C VAL A 203 -4.36 -8.35 -23.85
N VAL A 204 -5.25 -9.33 -23.67
CA VAL A 204 -6.70 -9.17 -23.87
C VAL A 204 -7.41 -9.21 -22.53
N PHE A 205 -8.26 -8.21 -22.28
CA PHE A 205 -9.09 -8.13 -21.07
C PHE A 205 -10.46 -8.75 -21.38
N GLU A 206 -10.81 -9.85 -20.69
CA GLU A 206 -12.13 -10.48 -20.86
C GLU A 206 -13.22 -9.66 -20.17
N GLU A 207 -14.29 -9.30 -20.91
CA GLU A 207 -15.50 -8.70 -20.35
C GLU A 207 -16.28 -9.76 -19.55
N TYR A 208 -16.11 -9.82 -18.23
CA TYR A 208 -17.03 -10.60 -17.39
C TYR A 208 -18.24 -9.76 -16.96
N ASN A 209 -19.41 -10.39 -17.10
CA ASN A 209 -20.76 -9.98 -16.71
C ASN A 209 -20.83 -8.88 -15.63
N THR A 210 -21.47 -7.76 -15.99
CA THR A 210 -21.69 -6.48 -15.28
C THR A 210 -22.41 -6.53 -13.93
N SER A 211 -22.52 -7.69 -13.27
CA SER A 211 -23.21 -7.83 -11.97
C SER A 211 -22.28 -7.81 -10.75
N LYS A 212 -20.97 -7.97 -10.93
CA LYS A 212 -19.98 -7.87 -9.84
C LYS A 212 -18.76 -7.10 -10.37
N SER A 213 -18.51 -5.94 -9.79
CA SER A 213 -17.26 -5.18 -10.00
C SER A 213 -16.12 -6.09 -9.54
N GLN A 214 -15.49 -6.81 -10.47
CA GLN A 214 -14.32 -7.64 -10.24
C GLN A 214 -13.16 -7.00 -10.99
N TYR A 215 -11.99 -6.92 -10.35
CA TYR A 215 -10.78 -6.48 -11.02
C TYR A 215 -10.42 -7.48 -12.14
N ILE A 216 -10.45 -7.02 -13.40
CA ILE A 216 -10.21 -7.84 -14.59
C ILE A 216 -8.69 -7.92 -14.84
N LYS A 217 -8.14 -9.13 -14.82
CA LYS A 217 -6.75 -9.40 -15.20
C LYS A 217 -6.71 -9.85 -16.65
N GLY A 218 -5.98 -9.13 -17.50
CA GLY A 218 -5.83 -9.47 -18.91
C GLY A 218 -5.05 -10.77 -19.14
N ILE A 219 -5.45 -11.55 -20.12
CA ILE A 219 -4.81 -12.81 -20.54
C ILE A 219 -3.90 -12.52 -21.73
N GLU A 220 -2.65 -12.97 -21.66
CA GLU A 220 -1.73 -12.86 -22.79
C GLU A 220 -2.17 -13.82 -23.93
N GLN A 221 -2.42 -13.30 -25.14
CA GLN A 221 -2.77 -14.12 -26.32
C GLN A 221 -1.57 -14.32 -27.26
N GLU A 222 -1.65 -15.34 -28.12
CA GLU A 222 -0.65 -15.68 -29.16
C GLU A 222 -0.69 -14.71 -30.34
#